data_AF-A0A024AHI3-F1
#
_entry.id   AF-A0A024AHI3-F1
#
_cell.length_a   1.000
_cell.length_b   1.000
_cell.length_c   1.000
_cell.angle_alpha   90.00
_cell.angle_beta   90.00
_cell.angle_gamma   90.00
#
_symmetry.space_group_name_H-M   'P 1'
#
loop_
_entity.id
_entity.type
_entity.pdbx_description
1 polymer ?
#
loop_
_entity_poly.entity_id
_entity_poly.type
_entity_poly.pdbx_seq_one_letter_code
_entity_poly.pdbx_strand_id
1 'polypeptide(L)'
;GASKIVITDLVDHRLEMAKKLGADFTLQVGLNDNEEELVKKVHSALGQAPDLSIDCTGAESTARLAVKSTKSGGVVAVVGMYNAEVKLPLTEILTKEIDLRGCFRYCNDYLSALALVASGTANVKS
;
A
#
# COMPACT_ATOMS: atom_id res chain seq x y z
N GLY A 1 10.72 -10.55 -4.00
CA GLY A 1 9.29 -10.30 -3.80
C GLY A 1 9.03 -9.98 -2.34
N ALA A 2 7.81 -9.60 -1.98
CA ALA A 2 7.41 -9.45 -0.58
C ALA A 2 7.16 -10.83 0.06
N SER A 3 7.38 -10.96 1.37
CA SER A 3 7.10 -12.20 2.12
C SER A 3 5.65 -12.31 2.58
N LYS A 4 4.98 -11.18 2.84
CA LYS A 4 3.56 -11.08 3.16
C LYS A 4 2.98 -9.81 2.54
N ILE A 5 1.74 -9.88 2.06
CA ILE A 5 1.02 -8.77 1.43
C ILE A 5 -0.35 -8.64 2.09
N VAL A 6 -0.68 -7.43 2.55
CA VAL A 6 -2.03 -7.05 2.97
C VAL A 6 -2.56 -5.97 2.04
N ILE A 7 -3.78 -6.15 1.53
CA ILE A 7 -4.47 -5.17 0.69
C ILE A 7 -5.67 -4.59 1.44
N THR A 8 -5.76 -3.27 1.47
CA THR A 8 -6.90 -2.53 2.03
C THR A 8 -7.72 -1.90 0.91
N ASP A 9 -9.04 -2.03 0.96
CA ASP A 9 -9.97 -1.35 0.03
C ASP A 9 -11.33 -1.17 0.72
N LEU A 10 -12.13 -0.22 0.23
CA LEU A 10 -13.51 -0.03 0.67
C LEU A 10 -14.44 -1.12 0.12
N VAL A 11 -14.10 -1.66 -1.05
CA VAL A 11 -15.00 -2.46 -1.88
C VAL A 11 -14.62 -3.94 -1.83
N ASP A 12 -15.52 -4.75 -1.29
CA ASP A 12 -15.29 -6.19 -1.04
C ASP A 12 -14.89 -6.99 -2.29
N HIS A 13 -15.54 -6.78 -3.43
CA HIS A 13 -15.19 -7.52 -4.65
C HIS A 13 -13.76 -7.26 -5.14
N ARG A 14 -13.17 -6.09 -4.83
CA ARG A 14 -11.77 -5.79 -5.15
C ARG A 14 -10.82 -6.53 -4.24
N LEU A 15 -11.19 -6.74 -2.98
CA LEU A 15 -10.42 -7.55 -2.03
C LEU A 15 -10.45 -9.03 -2.42
N GLU A 16 -11.60 -9.54 -2.85
CA GLU A 16 -11.70 -10.90 -3.36
C GLU A 16 -10.85 -11.09 -4.63
N MET A 17 -10.76 -10.08 -5.50
CA MET A 17 -9.81 -10.08 -6.61
C MET A 17 -8.35 -10.04 -6.11
N ALA A 18 -8.03 -9.22 -5.11
CA ALA A 18 -6.69 -9.14 -4.55
C ALA A 18 -6.21 -10.48 -3.99
N LYS A 19 -7.06 -11.23 -3.29
CA LYS A 19 -6.76 -12.61 -2.86
C LYS A 19 -6.44 -13.53 -4.04
N LYS A 20 -7.26 -13.49 -5.09
CA LYS A 20 -7.03 -14.29 -6.31
C LYS A 20 -5.71 -13.95 -7.00
N LEU A 21 -5.26 -12.70 -6.87
CA LEU A 21 -3.99 -12.21 -7.41
C LEU A 21 -2.79 -12.45 -6.48
N GLY A 22 -2.99 -13.06 -5.31
CA GLY A 22 -1.90 -13.47 -4.41
C GLY A 22 -1.66 -12.57 -3.21
N ALA A 23 -2.61 -11.71 -2.83
CA ALA A 23 -2.56 -11.07 -1.51
C ALA A 23 -2.77 -12.13 -0.41
N ASP A 24 -1.88 -12.18 0.59
CA ASP A 24 -2.00 -13.09 1.73
C ASP A 24 -3.18 -12.72 2.64
N PHE A 25 -3.41 -11.41 2.79
CA PHE A 25 -4.46 -10.85 3.63
C PHE A 25 -5.20 -9.73 2.92
N THR A 26 -6.47 -9.58 3.27
CA THR A 26 -7.26 -8.42 2.85
C THR A 26 -7.97 -7.83 4.05
N LEU A 27 -8.10 -6.51 4.06
CA LEU A 27 -8.78 -5.77 5.10
C LEU A 27 -9.74 -4.79 4.47
N GLN A 28 -11.05 -5.02 4.66
CA GLN A 28 -12.04 -4.02 4.28
C GLN A 28 -11.96 -2.85 5.25
N VAL A 29 -11.89 -1.64 4.70
CA VAL A 29 -11.87 -0.39 5.46
C VAL A 29 -13.13 0.43 5.15
N GLY A 30 -13.47 1.36 6.03
CA GLY A 30 -14.57 2.29 5.89
C GLY A 30 -14.11 3.75 5.90
N LEU A 31 -14.92 4.65 5.33
CA LEU A 31 -14.61 6.09 5.28
C LEU A 31 -14.51 6.76 6.66
N ASN A 32 -15.18 6.18 7.66
CA ASN A 32 -15.25 6.69 9.03
C ASN A 32 -14.52 5.78 10.03
N ASP A 33 -13.72 4.82 9.55
CA ASP A 33 -12.96 3.96 10.44
C ASP A 33 -11.92 4.77 11.20
N ASN A 34 -11.70 4.39 12.46
CA ASN A 34 -10.67 5.01 13.27
C ASN A 34 -9.28 4.61 12.75
N GLU A 35 -8.45 5.62 12.47
CA GLU A 35 -7.10 5.47 11.91
C GLU A 35 -6.20 4.57 12.77
N GLU A 36 -6.22 4.71 14.10
CA GLU A 36 -5.36 3.92 15.00
C GLU A 36 -5.78 2.45 15.05
N GLU A 37 -7.09 2.18 15.00
CA GLU A 37 -7.59 0.81 14.93
C GLU A 37 -7.27 0.15 13.59
N LEU A 38 -7.31 0.90 12.49
CA LEU A 38 -6.87 0.39 11.18
C LEU A 38 -5.38 0.03 11.19
N VAL A 39 -4.51 0.87 11.78
CA VAL A 39 -3.09 0.57 11.93
C VAL A 39 -2.88 -0.75 12.69
N LYS A 40 -3.59 -0.95 13.81
CA LYS A 40 -3.51 -2.20 14.59
C LYS A 40 -3.98 -3.41 13.77
N LYS A 41 -5.05 -3.27 12.97
CA LYS A 41 -5.54 -4.35 12.10
C LYS A 41 -4.52 -4.70 11.02
N VAL A 42 -3.88 -3.71 10.38
CA VAL A 42 -2.81 -3.92 9.41
C VAL A 42 -1.63 -4.66 10.04
N HIS A 43 -1.18 -4.22 11.22
CA HIS A 43 -0.08 -4.85 11.94
C HIS A 43 -0.41 -6.27 12.38
N SER A 44 -1.63 -6.51 12.85
CA SER A 44 -2.10 -7.83 13.26
C SER A 44 -2.14 -8.80 12.07
N ALA A 45 -2.65 -8.36 10.91
CA ALA A 45 -2.68 -9.18 9.70
C ALA A 45 -1.28 -9.59 9.24
N LEU A 46 -0.32 -8.66 9.24
CA LEU A 46 1.07 -8.95 8.86
C LEU A 46 1.86 -9.67 9.97
N GLY A 47 1.43 -9.54 11.22
CA GLY A 47 2.16 -9.93 12.43
C GLY A 47 3.25 -8.93 12.83
N GLN A 48 3.38 -7.82 12.10
CA GLN A 48 4.37 -6.76 12.31
C GLN A 48 3.96 -5.50 11.53
N ALA A 49 4.65 -4.38 11.78
CA ALA A 49 4.54 -3.21 10.92
C ALA A 49 5.16 -3.46 9.54
N PRO A 50 4.51 -3.04 8.42
CA PRO A 50 5.05 -3.19 7.08
C PRO A 50 6.37 -2.44 6.88
N ASP A 51 7.30 -3.07 6.14
CA ASP A 51 8.54 -2.44 5.68
C ASP A 51 8.29 -1.42 4.56
N LEU A 52 7.25 -1.66 3.75
CA LEU A 52 6.84 -0.84 2.62
C LEU A 52 5.31 -0.76 2.61
N SER A 53 4.77 0.46 2.58
CA SER A 53 3.36 0.71 2.28
C SER A 53 3.25 1.40 0.92
N ILE A 54 2.28 1.00 0.10
CA ILE A 54 2.05 1.58 -1.24
C ILE A 54 0.65 2.18 -1.26
N ASP A 55 0.56 3.51 -1.38
CA ASP A 55 -0.71 4.18 -1.59
C ASP A 55 -1.06 4.24 -3.07
N CYS A 56 -2.18 3.63 -3.42
CA CYS A 56 -2.70 3.58 -4.79
C CYS A 56 -4.03 4.33 -4.96
N THR A 57 -4.48 5.10 -3.97
CA THR A 57 -5.84 5.69 -3.99
C THR A 57 -5.84 7.18 -4.27
N GLY A 58 -4.83 7.91 -3.78
CA GLY A 58 -4.82 9.38 -3.86
C GLY A 58 -5.67 10.08 -2.79
N ALA A 59 -6.13 9.36 -1.77
CA ALA A 59 -6.87 9.94 -0.63
C ALA A 59 -5.94 10.29 0.54
N GLU A 60 -6.18 11.43 1.19
CA GLU A 60 -5.41 11.85 2.36
C GLU A 60 -5.45 10.80 3.49
N SER A 61 -6.62 10.21 3.75
CA SER A 61 -6.79 9.18 4.79
C SER A 61 -5.92 7.95 4.57
N THR A 62 -5.77 7.50 3.32
CA THR A 62 -4.96 6.31 3.01
C THR A 62 -3.47 6.63 3.04
N ALA A 63 -3.08 7.84 2.64
CA ALA A 63 -1.69 8.31 2.78
C ALA A 63 -1.26 8.36 4.25
N ARG A 64 -2.14 8.88 5.11
CA ARG A 64 -1.90 8.93 6.55
C ARG A 64 -1.84 7.53 7.15
N LEU A 65 -2.77 6.65 6.78
CA LEU A 65 -2.76 5.25 7.21
C LEU A 65 -1.47 4.55 6.79
N ALA A 66 -0.98 4.78 5.57
CA ALA A 66 0.28 4.23 5.07
C ALA A 66 1.47 4.71 5.93
N VAL A 67 1.57 6.00 6.22
CA VAL A 67 2.62 6.56 7.09
C VAL A 67 2.56 5.96 8.49
N LYS A 68 1.37 5.91 9.10
CA LYS A 68 1.22 5.42 10.47
C LYS A 68 1.47 3.93 10.61
N SER A 69 1.06 3.16 9.59
CA SER A 69 1.25 1.71 9.57
C SER A 69 2.70 1.35 9.32
N THR A 70 3.44 2.13 8.54
CA THR A 70 4.84 1.81 8.19
C THR A 70 5.75 1.82 9.41
N LYS A 71 6.66 0.84 9.47
CA LYS A 71 7.66 0.71 10.53
C LYS A 71 8.66 1.88 10.52
N SER A 72 9.41 2.03 11.61
CA SER A 72 10.58 2.92 11.60
C SER A 72 11.66 2.45 10.61
N GLY A 73 12.23 3.38 9.85
CA GLY A 73 13.13 3.14 8.73
C GLY A 73 12.46 2.52 7.50
N GLY A 74 11.12 2.50 7.46
CA GLY A 74 10.35 1.95 6.36
C GLY A 74 10.12 2.95 5.22
N VAL A 75 9.44 2.49 4.18
CA VAL A 75 9.15 3.29 2.98
C VAL A 75 7.65 3.43 2.78
N VAL A 76 7.19 4.62 2.42
CA VAL A 76 5.86 4.84 1.85
C VAL A 76 6.01 5.25 0.40
N ALA A 77 5.51 4.42 -0.51
CA ALA A 77 5.45 4.72 -1.93
C ALA A 77 4.09 5.33 -2.29
N VAL A 78 4.13 6.47 -2.97
CA VAL A 78 2.96 7.24 -3.39
C VAL A 78 2.76 7.04 -4.89
N VAL A 79 1.72 6.27 -5.25
CA VAL A 79 1.38 5.92 -6.64
C VAL A 79 0.03 6.55 -7.05
N GLY A 80 -0.90 6.69 -6.10
CA GLY A 80 -2.17 7.37 -6.29
C GLY A 80 -2.01 8.85 -6.66
N MET A 81 -2.98 9.39 -7.40
CA MET A 81 -3.00 10.80 -7.77
C MET A 81 -3.82 11.60 -6.75
N TYR A 82 -3.17 12.50 -6.04
CA TYR A 82 -3.77 13.32 -4.99
C TYR A 82 -4.30 14.65 -5.54
N ASN A 83 -5.06 15.36 -4.69
CA ASN A 83 -5.24 16.80 -4.85
C ASN A 83 -3.88 17.52 -4.76
N ALA A 84 -3.86 18.81 -5.12
CA ALA A 84 -2.63 19.61 -5.13
C ALA A 84 -1.88 19.58 -3.79
N GLU A 85 -2.60 19.51 -2.67
CA GLU A 85 -2.04 19.41 -1.32
C GLU A 85 -2.85 18.43 -0.46
N VAL A 86 -2.16 17.77 0.47
CA VAL A 86 -2.74 16.90 1.52
C VAL A 86 -1.99 17.07 2.84
N LYS A 87 -2.66 16.79 3.96
CA LYS A 87 -2.08 16.87 5.31
C LYS A 87 -1.48 15.53 5.75
N LEU A 88 -0.16 15.51 5.86
CA LEU A 88 0.59 14.35 6.38
C LEU A 88 1.21 14.64 7.76
N PRO A 89 1.33 13.62 8.64
CA PRO A 89 1.94 13.77 9.95
C PRO A 89 3.47 13.79 9.86
N LEU A 90 4.05 14.94 9.48
CA LEU A 90 5.50 15.09 9.28
C LEU A 90 6.34 14.73 10.51
N THR A 91 5.85 15.01 11.72
CA THR A 91 6.55 14.60 12.96
C THR A 91 6.73 13.09 13.03
N GLU A 92 5.73 12.32 12.61
CA GLU A 92 5.80 10.86 12.64
C GLU A 92 6.71 10.32 11.53
N ILE A 93 6.66 10.94 10.34
CA ILE A 93 7.60 10.64 9.25
C ILE A 93 9.04 10.88 9.71
N LEU A 94 9.29 12.01 10.37
CA LEU A 94 10.60 12.37 10.89
C LEU A 94 11.07 11.41 11.99
N THR A 95 10.26 11.16 13.02
CA THR A 95 10.67 10.34 14.18
C THR A 95 10.80 8.87 13.84
N LYS A 96 10.07 8.39 12.83
CA LYS A 96 10.21 7.04 12.30
C LYS A 96 11.23 6.94 11.17
N GLU A 97 11.85 8.04 10.74
CA GLU A 97 12.77 8.05 9.58
C GLU A 97 12.16 7.36 8.34
N ILE A 98 10.90 7.70 8.03
CA ILE A 98 10.19 7.12 6.89
C ILE A 98 10.60 7.83 5.60
N ASP A 99 10.96 7.03 4.59
CA ASP A 99 11.14 7.51 3.23
C ASP A 99 9.80 7.64 2.52
N LEU A 100 9.39 8.87 2.19
CA LEU A 100 8.22 9.13 1.35
C LEU A 100 8.65 9.28 -0.11
N ARG A 101 8.26 8.34 -0.98
CA ARG A 101 8.73 8.25 -2.36
C ARG A 101 7.60 8.33 -3.37
N GLY A 102 7.64 9.32 -4.27
CA GLY A 102 6.71 9.40 -5.40
C GLY A 102 7.07 8.41 -6.50
N CYS A 103 6.06 7.77 -7.10
CA CYS A 103 6.21 6.92 -8.27
C CYS A 103 5.26 7.40 -9.37
N PHE A 104 5.81 7.99 -10.42
CA PHE A 104 5.03 8.44 -11.57
C PHE A 104 5.30 7.54 -12.77
N ARG A 105 4.31 6.71 -13.10
CA ARG A 105 4.34 5.75 -14.20
C ARG A 105 5.43 4.69 -13.99
N TYR A 106 6.53 4.77 -14.73
CA TYR A 106 7.58 3.76 -14.79
C TYR A 106 8.81 4.33 -15.50
N CYS A 107 9.99 3.75 -15.26
CA CYS A 107 11.22 4.09 -15.97
C CYS A 107 12.07 2.83 -16.13
N ASN A 108 12.27 2.36 -17.37
CA ASN A 108 13.01 1.14 -17.69
C ASN A 108 12.39 -0.18 -17.16
N ASP A 109 11.13 -0.16 -16.71
CA ASP A 109 10.45 -1.35 -16.13
C ASP A 109 9.73 -2.22 -17.16
N TYR A 110 9.53 -1.74 -18.39
CA TYR A 110 8.68 -2.40 -19.38
C TYR A 110 9.16 -3.81 -19.76
N LEU A 111 10.47 -3.99 -19.92
CA LEU A 111 11.05 -5.31 -20.22
C LEU A 111 10.89 -6.29 -19.05
N SER A 112 11.05 -5.80 -17.81
CA SER A 112 10.82 -6.60 -16.61
C SER A 112 9.35 -7.01 -16.48
N ALA A 113 8.42 -6.08 -16.73
CA ALA A 113 6.98 -6.37 -16.73
C ALA A 113 6.61 -7.40 -17.81
N LEU A 114 7.16 -7.26 -19.02
CA LEU A 114 6.94 -8.22 -20.11
C LEU A 114 7.46 -9.62 -19.73
N ALA A 115 8.63 -9.70 -19.09
CA ALA A 115 9.19 -10.97 -18.63
C ALA A 115 8.29 -11.65 -17.58
N LEU A 116 7.71 -10.88 -16.64
CA LEU A 116 6.78 -11.40 -15.64
C LEU A 116 5.48 -11.96 -16.24
N VAL A 117 4.96 -11.31 -17.28
CA VAL A 117 3.79 -11.80 -18.01
C VAL A 117 4.15 -13.03 -18.84
N ALA A 118 5.29 -13.01 -19.54
CA ALA A 118 5.74 -14.10 -20.38
C ALA A 118 6.04 -15.38 -19.58
N SER A 119 6.55 -15.26 -18.35
CA SER A 119 6.79 -16.40 -17.45
C SER A 119 5.51 -16.94 -16.79
N GLY A 120 4.37 -16.25 -16.94
CA GLY A 120 3.13 -16.56 -16.24
C GLY A 120 3.14 -16.18 -14.74
N THR A 121 4.20 -15.52 -14.26
CA THR A 121 4.29 -15.04 -12.87
C THR A 121 3.26 -13.96 -12.58
N ALA A 122 2.97 -13.10 -13.56
CA ALA A 122 1.91 -12.09 -13.49
C ALA A 122 0.81 -12.41 -14.51
N ASN A 123 -0.35 -12.88 -14.04
CA ASN A 123 -1.53 -13.01 -14.90
C ASN A 123 -2.31 -11.69 -14.94
N VAL A 124 -2.28 -11.03 -16.09
CA VAL A 124 -2.95 -9.73 -16.33
C VAL A 124 -4.23 -9.85 -17.14
N LYS A 125 -4.70 -11.07 -17.44
CA LYS A 125 -5.96 -11.29 -18.16
C LYS A 125 -7.13 -11.14 -17.20
N SER A 126 -8.14 -10.37 -17.62
CA SER A 126 -9.44 -10.19 -16.95
C SER A 126 -10.38 -11.35 -17.21
#